data_AF-A0A7K3S3H2-F1
#
_entry.id   AF-A0A7K3S3H2-F1
#
_cell.length_a   1.000
_cell.length_b   1.000
_cell.length_c   1.000
_cell.angle_alpha   90.00
_cell.angle_beta   90.00
_cell.angle_gamma   90.00
#
_symmetry.space_group_name_H-M   'P 1'
#
loop_
_entity.id
_entity.type
_entity.pdbx_description
1 polymer ?
#
loop_
_entity_poly.entity_id
_entity_poly.type
_entity_poly.pdbx_seq_one_letter_code
_entity_poly.pdbx_strand_id
1 'polypeptide(L)'
;MNAAPRVLAVIDDLLSAAAPGERGALWHLAEPGRELDANLVRLPPGAEVGEHQEDVLDVLLVVLEGAGRLAAGGQVLDLAPGTVLWLPRTSRRALAAGPDGLAYLT
;
A
#
# COMPACT_ATOMS: atom_id res chain seq x y z
N MET A 1 -10.65 -23.67 19.95
CA MET A 1 -9.46 -24.06 19.18
C MET A 1 -8.52 -22.87 19.21
N ASN A 2 -7.25 -23.07 19.58
CA ASN A 2 -6.27 -21.98 19.54
C ASN A 2 -5.94 -21.67 18.08
N ALA A 3 -5.86 -20.40 17.71
CA ALA A 3 -5.40 -20.00 16.40
C ALA A 3 -3.90 -20.34 16.24
N ALA A 4 -3.50 -20.79 15.05
CA ALA A 4 -2.11 -21.07 14.70
C ALA A 4 -1.62 -20.06 13.65
N PRO A 5 -0.38 -19.55 13.75
CA PRO A 5 0.19 -18.68 12.73
C PRO A 5 0.47 -19.45 11.44
N ARG A 6 0.41 -18.75 10.30
CA ARG A 6 0.76 -19.30 8.98
C ARG A 6 1.33 -18.22 8.07
N VAL A 7 2.14 -18.65 7.10
CA VAL A 7 2.60 -17.78 6.01
C VAL A 7 1.43 -17.57 5.04
N LEU A 8 1.08 -16.30 4.78
CA LEU A 8 -0.01 -15.94 3.87
C LEU A 8 0.48 -15.52 2.49
N ALA A 9 1.67 -14.93 2.42
CA ALA A 9 2.28 -14.41 1.20
C ALA A 9 3.79 -14.27 1.39
N VAL A 10 4.51 -14.31 0.27
CA VAL A 10 5.91 -13.88 0.14
C VAL A 10 5.89 -12.67 -0.80
N ILE A 11 6.28 -11.51 -0.30
CA ILE A 11 6.14 -10.23 -1.04
C ILE A 11 6.92 -10.27 -2.35
N ASP A 12 8.15 -10.75 -2.33
CA ASP A 12 9.02 -10.80 -3.51
C ASP A 12 8.43 -11.69 -4.63
N ASP A 13 7.78 -12.79 -4.27
CA ASP A 13 7.10 -13.68 -5.22
C ASP A 13 5.91 -12.96 -5.89
N LEU A 14 5.14 -12.19 -5.12
CA LEU A 14 4.00 -11.43 -5.64
C LEU A 14 4.44 -10.28 -6.54
N LEU A 15 5.48 -9.55 -6.15
CA LEU A 15 6.02 -8.44 -6.93
C LEU A 15 6.65 -8.91 -8.24
N SER A 16 7.40 -10.01 -8.20
CA SER A 16 8.02 -10.59 -9.39
C SER A 16 7.03 -11.22 -10.37
N ALA A 17 5.88 -11.72 -9.88
CA ALA A 17 4.82 -12.26 -10.71
C ALA A 17 3.93 -11.20 -11.38
N ALA A 18 3.92 -9.96 -10.85
CA ALA A 18 3.06 -8.88 -11.34
C ALA A 18 3.45 -8.43 -12.76
N ALA A 19 2.45 -8.18 -13.61
CA ALA A 19 2.72 -7.66 -14.94
C ALA A 19 3.22 -6.19 -14.87
N PRO A 20 4.08 -5.73 -15.80
CA PRO A 20 4.65 -4.38 -15.74
C PRO A 20 3.63 -3.23 -15.64
N GLY A 21 2.45 -3.40 -16.26
CA GLY A 21 1.35 -2.43 -16.22
C GLY A 21 0.25 -2.74 -15.21
N GLU A 22 0.42 -3.76 -14.36
CA GLU A 22 -0.58 -4.18 -13.39
C GLU A 22 -0.83 -3.08 -12.36
N ARG A 23 -2.12 -2.85 -12.06
CA ARG A 23 -2.60 -1.81 -11.18
C ARG A 23 -3.60 -2.39 -10.19
N GLY A 24 -3.44 -2.04 -8.91
CA GLY A 24 -4.35 -2.40 -7.84
C GLY A 24 -3.73 -3.36 -6.84
N ALA A 25 -4.58 -4.06 -6.09
CA ALA A 25 -4.14 -5.02 -5.08
C ALA A 25 -3.60 -6.28 -5.76
N LEU A 26 -2.30 -6.55 -5.57
CA LEU A 26 -1.68 -7.82 -5.94
C LEU A 26 -2.03 -8.93 -4.93
N TRP A 27 -2.28 -8.52 -3.68
CA TRP A 27 -2.70 -9.41 -2.60
C TRP A 27 -3.46 -8.61 -1.54
N HIS A 28 -4.37 -9.28 -0.83
CA HIS A 28 -5.05 -8.72 0.34
C HIS A 28 -5.28 -9.79 1.42
N LEU A 29 -5.34 -9.38 2.68
CA LEU A 29 -5.68 -10.24 3.80
C LEU A 29 -7.17 -10.61 3.76
N ALA A 30 -7.47 -11.87 3.44
CA ALA A 30 -8.84 -12.34 3.26
C ALA A 30 -9.44 -13.08 4.47
N GLU A 31 -8.68 -13.19 5.57
CA GLU A 31 -9.08 -14.06 6.67
C GLU A 31 -10.35 -13.57 7.40
N PRO A 32 -11.29 -14.48 7.69
CA PRO A 32 -12.51 -14.12 8.41
C PRO A 32 -12.21 -13.78 9.87
N GLY A 33 -12.93 -12.81 10.42
CA GLY A 33 -12.77 -12.38 11.81
C GLY A 33 -11.45 -11.66 12.10
N ARG A 34 -10.72 -11.22 11.07
CA ARG A 34 -9.52 -10.40 11.22
C ARG A 34 -9.84 -9.05 11.89
N GLU A 35 -8.95 -8.61 12.76
CA GLU A 35 -9.01 -7.29 13.43
C GLU A 35 -8.00 -6.29 12.83
N LEU A 36 -7.39 -6.66 11.70
CA LEU A 36 -6.52 -5.81 10.89
C LEU A 36 -6.81 -6.05 9.42
N ASP A 37 -6.46 -5.08 8.57
CA ASP A 37 -6.45 -5.25 7.12
C ASP A 37 -5.01 -5.15 6.61
N ALA A 38 -4.75 -5.75 5.46
CA ALA A 38 -3.47 -5.65 4.79
C ALA A 38 -3.65 -5.84 3.28
N ASN A 39 -3.03 -4.98 2.48
CA ASN A 39 -3.10 -4.99 1.02
C ASN A 39 -1.72 -4.68 0.45
N LEU A 40 -1.21 -5.56 -0.42
CA LEU A 40 -0.06 -5.24 -1.26
C LEU A 40 -0.61 -4.62 -2.55
N VAL A 41 -0.31 -3.35 -2.78
CA VAL A 41 -0.83 -2.58 -3.91
C VAL A 41 0.29 -2.16 -4.83
N ARG A 42 0.03 -2.22 -6.14
CA ARG A 42 0.90 -1.70 -7.19
C ARG A 42 0.24 -0.58 -7.95
N LEU A 43 0.99 0.49 -8.16
CA LEU A 43 0.69 1.58 -9.07
C LEU A 43 1.73 1.56 -10.20
N PRO A 44 1.30 1.41 -11.46
CA PRO A 44 2.24 1.46 -12.58
C PRO A 44 2.86 2.87 -12.73
N PRO A 45 3.91 3.02 -13.56
CA PRO A 45 4.55 4.30 -13.83
C PRO A 45 3.58 5.46 -14.06
N GLY A 46 3.74 6.55 -13.31
CA GLY A 46 2.93 7.76 -13.43
C GLY A 46 1.46 7.60 -13.01
N ALA A 47 1.05 6.46 -12.48
CA ALA A 47 -0.33 6.27 -12.04
C ALA A 47 -0.63 7.08 -10.77
N GLU A 48 -1.83 7.63 -10.72
CA GLU A 48 -2.33 8.39 -9.59
C GLU A 48 -3.53 7.70 -8.95
N VAL A 49 -3.61 7.84 -7.62
CA VAL A 49 -4.80 7.59 -6.81
C VAL A 49 -5.23 8.95 -6.28
N GLY A 50 -6.43 9.37 -6.66
CA GLY A 50 -7.03 10.62 -6.18
C GLY A 50 -7.23 10.62 -4.67
N GLU A 51 -7.74 11.74 -4.14
CA GLU A 51 -7.94 11.88 -2.70
C GLU A 51 -8.80 10.73 -2.13
N HIS A 52 -8.26 10.08 -1.11
CA HIS A 52 -8.84 8.96 -0.41
C HIS A 52 -8.77 9.21 1.10
N GLN A 53 -9.76 8.67 1.82
CA GLN A 53 -9.92 8.80 3.26
C GLN A 53 -10.39 7.45 3.83
N GLU A 54 -9.74 6.99 4.89
CA GLU A 54 -10.18 5.85 5.70
C GLU A 54 -10.78 6.38 7.01
N ASP A 55 -12.06 6.07 7.25
CA ASP A 55 -12.85 6.67 8.33
C ASP A 55 -12.83 5.88 9.63
N VAL A 56 -12.42 4.60 9.55
CA VAL A 56 -12.54 3.62 10.64
C VAL A 56 -11.18 3.26 11.23
N LEU A 57 -10.13 3.19 10.41
CA LEU A 57 -8.82 2.68 10.84
C LEU A 57 -7.70 3.69 10.62
N ASP A 58 -6.70 3.63 11.50
CA ASP A 58 -5.37 4.15 11.18
C ASP A 58 -4.70 3.18 10.20
N VAL A 59 -3.91 3.71 9.26
CA VAL A 59 -3.21 2.90 8.24
C VAL A 59 -1.71 3.12 8.34
N LEU A 60 -0.93 2.04 8.27
CA LEU A 60 0.52 2.11 8.05
C LEU A 60 0.81 1.78 6.59
N LEU A 61 1.36 2.73 5.85
CA LEU A 61 1.83 2.49 4.49
C LEU A 61 3.34 2.23 4.51
N VAL A 62 3.78 1.09 3.98
CA VAL A 62 5.19 0.73 3.82
C VAL A 62 5.52 0.63 2.34
N VAL A 63 6.47 1.44 1.87
CA VAL A 63 6.90 1.41 0.47
C VAL A 63 7.90 0.27 0.27
N LEU A 64 7.67 -0.56 -0.74
CA LEU A 64 8.43 -1.78 -1.03
C LEU A 64 9.26 -1.63 -2.31
N GLU A 65 8.69 -1.07 -3.36
CA GLU A 65 9.38 -0.84 -4.65
C GLU A 65 8.99 0.51 -5.26
N GLY A 66 9.87 0.99 -6.14
CA GLY A 66 9.66 2.23 -6.89
C GLY A 66 9.74 3.46 -6.00
N ALA A 67 9.18 4.56 -6.48
CA ALA A 67 9.18 5.84 -5.79
C ALA A 67 7.91 6.62 -6.14
N GLY A 68 7.58 7.62 -5.34
CA GLY A 68 6.36 8.40 -5.56
C GLY A 68 6.22 9.53 -4.56
N ARG A 69 5.02 10.07 -4.49
CA ARG A 69 4.67 11.14 -3.55
C ARG A 69 3.31 10.87 -2.94
N LEU A 70 3.17 11.20 -1.66
CA LEU A 70 1.89 11.30 -0.98
C LEU A 70 1.60 12.76 -0.68
N ALA A 71 0.42 13.24 -1.09
CA ALA A 71 -0.08 14.56 -0.73
C ALA A 71 -1.14 14.42 0.36
N ALA A 72 -0.97 15.09 1.50
CA ALA A 72 -1.93 15.09 2.60
C ALA A 72 -1.80 16.36 3.45
N GLY A 73 -2.92 16.97 3.86
CA GLY A 73 -2.91 18.13 4.77
C GLY A 73 -2.10 19.34 4.26
N GLY A 74 -2.02 19.54 2.94
CA GLY A 74 -1.21 20.61 2.33
C GLY A 74 0.30 20.33 2.30
N GLN A 75 0.73 19.15 2.74
CA GLN A 75 2.10 18.67 2.67
C GLN A 75 2.26 17.64 1.55
N VAL A 76 3.48 17.56 1.02
CA VAL A 76 3.90 16.50 0.10
C VAL A 76 5.05 15.75 0.75
N LEU A 77 4.91 14.44 0.82
CA LEU A 77 5.90 13.51 1.36
C LEU A 77 6.47 12.68 0.22
N ASP A 78 7.79 12.67 0.07
CA ASP A 78 8.46 11.80 -0.90
C ASP A 78 8.49 10.36 -0.39
N LEU A 79 8.27 9.43 -1.31
CA LEU A 79 8.18 8.00 -1.05
C LEU A 79 9.31 7.27 -1.77
N ALA A 80 10.03 6.44 -1.04
CA ALA A 80 11.04 5.52 -1.56
C ALA A 80 11.03 4.20 -0.76
N PRO A 81 11.62 3.11 -1.26
CA PRO A 81 11.60 1.82 -0.59
C PRO A 81 12.14 1.91 0.85
N GLY A 82 11.47 1.24 1.78
CA GLY A 82 11.79 1.31 3.22
C GLY A 82 11.14 2.48 3.97
N THR A 83 10.42 3.37 3.28
CA THR A 83 9.65 4.43 3.94
C THR A 83 8.39 3.84 4.61
N VAL A 84 8.15 4.22 5.86
CA VAL A 84 6.95 3.87 6.63
C VAL A 84 6.19 5.15 6.96
N LEU A 85 4.91 5.20 6.61
CA LEU A 85 4.03 6.34 6.86
C LEU A 85 2.89 5.90 7.76
N TRP A 86 2.66 6.65 8.83
CA TRP A 86 1.41 6.56 9.58
C TRP A 86 0.40 7.54 8.98
N LEU A 87 -0.77 7.01 8.66
CA LEU A 87 -1.91 7.73 8.15
C LEU A 87 -3.01 7.61 9.19
N PRO A 88 -3.12 8.59 10.11
CA PRO A 88 -4.19 8.58 11.10
C PRO A 88 -5.56 8.52 10.42
N ARG A 89 -6.50 7.82 11.03
CA ARG A 89 -7.90 7.78 10.62
C ARG A 89 -8.42 9.18 10.32
N THR A 90 -9.25 9.29 9.29
CA THR A 90 -9.78 10.54 8.70
C THR A 90 -8.76 11.40 7.94
N SER A 91 -7.49 11.00 7.87
CA SER A 91 -6.51 11.69 7.01
C SER A 91 -6.91 11.56 5.55
N ARG A 92 -6.90 12.68 4.84
CA ARG A 92 -7.10 12.75 3.39
C ARG A 92 -5.76 12.71 2.69
N ARG A 93 -5.60 11.76 1.78
CA ARG A 93 -4.34 11.56 1.06
C ARG A 93 -4.58 11.28 -0.42
N ALA A 94 -3.67 11.74 -1.26
CA ALA A 94 -3.54 11.32 -2.65
C ALA A 94 -2.15 10.70 -2.87
N LEU A 95 -2.04 9.74 -3.78
CA LEU A 95 -0.78 9.08 -4.13
C LEU A 95 -0.49 9.29 -5.62
N ALA A 96 0.77 9.57 -5.93
CA ALA A 96 1.28 9.60 -7.29
C ALA A 96 2.54 8.74 -7.39
N ALA A 97 2.52 7.75 -8.29
CA ALA A 97 3.67 6.93 -8.59
C ALA A 97 4.67 7.69 -9.48
N GLY A 98 5.96 7.43 -9.26
CA GLY A 98 7.05 7.93 -10.08
C GLY A 98 7.21 7.17 -11.39
N PRO A 99 8.32 7.40 -12.12
CA PRO A 99 8.56 6.80 -13.44
C PRO A 99 8.75 5.28 -13.39
N ASP A 100 9.18 4.72 -12.26
CA ASP A 100 9.38 3.28 -12.08
C ASP A 100 8.16 2.59 -11.43
N GLY A 101 7.06 3.33 -11.25
CA GLY A 101 5.91 2.87 -10.48
C GLY A 101 6.12 2.98 -8.97
N LEU A 102 5.16 2.44 -8.21
CA LEU A 102 5.18 2.39 -6.76
C LEU A 102 4.47 1.13 -6.28
N ALA A 103 5.10 0.34 -5.42
CA ALA A 103 4.46 -0.76 -4.71
C ALA A 103 4.55 -0.56 -3.20
N TYR A 104 3.45 -0.78 -2.49
CA TYR A 104 3.37 -0.57 -1.06
C TYR A 104 2.43 -1.56 -0.37
N LEU A 105 2.70 -1.81 0.92
CA LEU A 105 1.81 -2.51 1.83
C LEU A 105 1.03 -1.49 2.66
N THR A 106 -0.27 -1.68 2.84
CA THR A 106 -1.12 -0.93 3.78
C THR A 106 -1.94 -1.87 4.63
#